data_AF-A0A8T2KK76-F1
#
_entry.id   AF-A0A8T2KK76-F1
#
_cell.length_a   1.000
_cell.length_b   1.000
_cell.length_c   1.000
_cell.angle_alpha   90.00
_cell.angle_beta   90.00
_cell.angle_gamma   90.00
#
_symmetry.space_group_name_H-M   'P 1'
#
loop_
_entity.id
_entity.type
_entity.pdbx_description
1 polymer ?
#
loop_
_entity_poly.entity_id
_entity_poly.type
_entity_poly.pdbx_seq_one_letter_code
_entity_poly.pdbx_strand_id
1 'polypeptide(L)'
;MKSLLLLVLIPLCWAGHHRNATVYLDRIIHIHENGPRLIVEVEQAKIISHRGGNVTLPCKFQHDSVSSGSPSHKIRIKWTKLTSDYLKEMDVFVSMGHHRRSYGSYKGRVYLQGASANDASLVITDITLEDYGRYKCEVIEGLEDDTAVVSLDLQG
;
A
#
# COMPACT_ATOMS: atom_id res chain seq x y z
N MET A 1 15.26 75.05 -38.87
CA MET A 1 14.29 73.95 -39.08
C MET A 1 14.06 73.30 -37.72
N LYS A 2 12.84 73.46 -37.19
CA LYS A 2 12.51 73.19 -35.77
C LYS A 2 12.20 71.70 -35.60
N SER A 3 12.93 71.05 -34.69
CA SER A 3 12.77 69.64 -34.34
C SER A 3 11.43 69.41 -33.63
N LEU A 4 10.68 68.39 -34.07
CA LEU A 4 9.38 68.02 -33.51
C LEU A 4 9.55 67.39 -32.12
N LEU A 5 8.85 67.93 -31.11
CA LEU A 5 8.58 67.23 -29.86
C LEU A 5 7.50 66.17 -30.10
N LEU A 6 7.84 64.91 -29.86
CA LEU A 6 6.88 63.82 -29.71
C LEU A 6 6.29 63.86 -28.29
N LEU A 7 5.03 64.27 -28.16
CA LEU A 7 4.24 64.12 -26.94
C LEU A 7 3.83 62.64 -26.81
N VAL A 8 4.44 61.93 -25.87
CA VAL A 8 4.03 60.59 -25.48
C VAL A 8 2.75 60.72 -24.64
N LEU A 9 1.61 60.30 -25.20
CA LEU A 9 0.37 60.14 -24.45
C LEU A 9 0.49 58.86 -23.61
N ILE A 10 0.73 59.03 -22.31
CA ILE A 10 0.66 57.95 -21.32
C ILE A 10 -0.83 57.64 -21.10
N PRO A 11 -1.32 56.42 -21.42
CA PRO A 11 -2.66 56.04 -21.01
C PRO A 11 -2.64 55.79 -19.49
N LEU A 12 -3.18 56.73 -18.73
CA LEU A 12 -3.60 56.50 -17.36
C LEU A 12 -4.77 55.51 -17.41
N CYS A 13 -4.47 54.20 -17.37
CA CYS A 13 -5.49 53.20 -17.05
C CYS A 13 -5.95 53.46 -15.62
N TRP A 14 -7.10 54.14 -15.48
CA TRP A 14 -7.87 54.13 -14.26
C TRP A 14 -8.33 52.70 -14.02
N ALA A 15 -7.73 52.04 -13.03
CA ALA A 15 -8.22 50.78 -12.50
C ALA A 15 -9.55 51.05 -11.78
N GLY A 16 -10.65 50.97 -12.53
CA GLY A 16 -12.00 50.97 -11.99
C GLY A 16 -12.18 49.76 -11.09
N HIS A 17 -12.33 50.01 -9.81
CA HIS A 17 -12.70 49.02 -8.79
C HIS A 17 -14.14 48.59 -9.01
N HIS A 18 -14.36 47.54 -9.80
CA HIS A 18 -15.59 46.77 -9.80
C HIS A 18 -15.30 45.38 -9.23
N ARG A 19 -15.61 45.21 -7.95
CA ARG A 19 -15.68 43.90 -7.29
C ARG A 19 -16.80 43.10 -7.97
N ASN A 20 -16.42 42.04 -8.67
CA ASN A 20 -17.24 40.85 -8.90
C ASN A 20 -16.27 39.69 -9.15
N ALA A 21 -15.44 39.38 -8.15
CA ALA A 21 -14.80 38.09 -8.07
C ALA A 21 -15.92 37.12 -7.67
N THR A 22 -16.52 36.47 -8.67
CA THR A 22 -17.33 35.28 -8.46
C THR A 22 -16.52 34.35 -7.58
N VAL A 23 -17.06 34.13 -6.39
CA VAL A 23 -16.49 33.31 -5.33
C VAL A 23 -16.31 31.91 -5.90
N TYR A 24 -15.12 31.62 -6.41
CA TYR A 24 -14.59 30.27 -6.46
C TYR A 24 -14.51 29.86 -5.00
N LEU A 25 -15.60 29.30 -4.50
CA LEU A 25 -15.64 28.72 -3.18
C LEU A 25 -14.70 27.53 -3.30
N ASP A 26 -13.46 27.81 -2.94
CA ASP A 26 -12.43 26.86 -2.58
C ASP A 26 -13.12 25.83 -1.70
N ARG A 27 -13.54 24.71 -2.31
CA ARG A 27 -13.95 23.52 -1.58
C ARG A 27 -12.65 22.98 -1.00
N ILE A 28 -12.19 23.60 0.08
CA ILE A 28 -11.28 22.95 1.00
C ILE A 28 -12.08 21.78 1.56
N ILE A 29 -11.86 20.61 0.98
CA ILE A 29 -12.31 19.35 1.55
C ILE A 29 -11.49 19.20 2.82
N HIS A 30 -12.10 19.49 3.97
CA HIS A 30 -11.55 19.05 5.24
C HIS A 30 -11.62 17.52 5.24
N ILE A 31 -10.52 16.87 4.87
CA ILE A 31 -10.35 15.45 5.11
C ILE A 31 -10.21 15.32 6.62
N HIS A 32 -11.32 14.95 7.27
CA HIS A 32 -11.27 14.51 8.66
C HIS A 32 -10.66 13.11 8.63
N GLU A 33 -9.34 13.02 8.81
CA GLU A 33 -8.66 11.75 9.06
C GLU A 33 -9.11 11.25 10.43
N ASN A 34 -10.26 10.56 10.45
CA ASN A 34 -10.46 9.51 11.44
C ASN A 34 -9.29 8.52 11.29
N GLY A 35 -8.78 7.98 12.40
CA GLY A 35 -7.56 7.15 12.45
C GLY A 35 -7.52 5.95 11.48
N PRO A 36 -6.44 5.16 11.52
CA PRO A 36 -6.15 4.17 10.48
C PRO A 36 -7.30 3.17 10.33
N ARG A 37 -7.84 3.10 9.11
CA ARG A 37 -8.95 2.23 8.73
C ARG A 37 -8.52 0.81 8.37
N LEU A 38 -7.21 0.58 8.22
CA LEU A 38 -6.58 -0.71 7.98
C LEU A 38 -5.24 -0.75 8.75
N ILE A 39 -5.04 -1.79 9.55
CA ILE A 39 -3.82 -1.99 10.35
C ILE A 39 -3.38 -3.43 10.21
N VAL A 40 -2.10 -3.67 9.92
CA VAL A 40 -1.48 -5.00 9.85
C VAL A 40 -0.69 -5.28 11.14
N GLU A 41 -0.95 -6.44 11.72
CA GLU A 41 -0.35 -6.90 12.97
C GLU A 41 0.39 -8.23 12.77
N VAL A 42 1.57 -8.31 13.36
CA VAL A 42 2.43 -9.51 13.36
C VAL A 42 2.80 -9.84 14.79
N GLU A 43 2.23 -10.93 15.31
CA GLU A 43 2.50 -11.41 16.67
C GLU A 43 3.97 -11.82 16.85
N GLN A 44 4.55 -12.44 15.82
CA GLN A 44 5.93 -12.92 15.84
C GLN A 44 6.68 -12.51 14.57
N ALA A 45 7.56 -11.51 14.71
CA ALA A 45 8.33 -10.96 13.59
C ALA A 45 9.49 -11.86 13.11
N LYS A 46 9.82 -12.92 13.85
CA LYS A 46 10.89 -13.86 13.52
C LYS A 46 10.42 -15.30 13.71
N ILE A 47 10.40 -16.05 12.62
CA ILE A 47 10.05 -17.47 12.59
C ILE A 47 11.31 -18.28 12.29
N ILE A 48 11.43 -19.42 12.96
CA ILE A 48 12.54 -20.35 12.74
C ILE A 48 11.95 -21.65 12.19
N SER A 49 12.55 -22.16 11.12
CA SER A 49 12.20 -23.45 10.52
C SER A 49 13.46 -24.25 10.17
N HIS A 50 13.29 -25.37 9.47
CA HIS A 50 14.36 -26.23 8.96
C HIS A 50 14.03 -26.67 7.53
N ARG A 51 15.04 -27.14 6.81
CA ARG A 51 14.87 -27.61 5.42
C ARG A 51 13.88 -28.78 5.36
N GLY A 52 12.97 -28.75 4.38
CA GLY A 52 11.90 -29.74 4.18
C GLY A 52 10.70 -29.57 5.12
N GLY A 53 10.80 -28.67 6.11
CA GLY A 53 9.69 -28.35 7.01
C GLY A 53 8.61 -27.49 6.33
N ASN A 54 7.54 -27.23 7.08
CA ASN A 54 6.50 -26.27 6.72
C ASN A 54 6.52 -25.12 7.73
N VAL A 55 6.20 -23.92 7.28
CA VAL A 55 6.18 -22.73 8.13
C VAL A 55 4.96 -21.87 7.83
N THR A 56 4.48 -21.16 8.84
CA THR A 56 3.47 -20.11 8.70
C THR A 56 4.11 -18.78 9.06
N LEU A 57 4.09 -17.83 8.13
CA LEU A 57 4.49 -16.45 8.36
C LEU A 57 3.26 -15.68 8.86
N PRO A 58 3.22 -15.24 10.12
CA PRO A 58 2.04 -14.60 10.69
C PRO A 58 1.79 -13.23 10.07
N CYS A 59 0.54 -12.94 9.72
CA CYS A 59 0.07 -11.62 9.32
C CYS A 59 -1.44 -11.54 9.54
N LYS A 60 -1.88 -10.73 10.47
CA LYS A 60 -3.30 -10.42 10.72
C LYS A 60 -3.55 -8.96 10.37
N PHE A 61 -4.80 -8.61 10.09
CA PHE A 61 -5.15 -7.22 9.86
C PHE A 61 -6.49 -6.85 10.49
N GLN A 62 -6.63 -5.62 10.95
CA GLN A 62 -7.88 -5.06 11.44
C GLN A 62 -8.33 -3.99 10.45
N HIS A 63 -9.64 -3.90 10.19
CA HIS A 63 -10.18 -2.88 9.30
C HIS A 63 -11.57 -2.41 9.71
N ASP A 64 -11.83 -1.11 9.54
CA ASP A 64 -13.10 -0.48 9.93
C ASP A 64 -14.13 -0.65 8.80
N SER A 65 -15.03 -1.63 8.93
CA SER A 65 -16.06 -1.97 7.92
C SER A 65 -17.18 -0.91 7.74
N VAL A 66 -17.01 0.32 8.26
CA VAL A 66 -18.06 1.34 8.42
C VAL A 66 -18.55 1.93 7.09
N SER A 67 -17.85 1.69 5.98
CA SER A 67 -18.27 2.08 4.63
C SER A 67 -18.92 0.93 3.84
N SER A 68 -19.79 0.15 4.51
CA SER A 68 -20.65 -0.89 3.91
C SER A 68 -21.63 -0.38 2.81
N GLY A 69 -21.51 0.87 2.38
CA GLY A 69 -22.25 1.47 1.26
C GLY A 69 -21.50 1.51 -0.08
N SER A 70 -20.21 1.16 -0.13
CA SER A 70 -19.44 1.09 -1.39
C SER A 70 -19.26 -0.37 -1.84
N PRO A 71 -19.73 -0.79 -3.03
CA PRO A 71 -19.73 -2.20 -3.44
C PRO A 71 -18.36 -2.81 -3.78
N SER A 72 -17.22 -2.11 -3.61
CA SER A 72 -16.05 -2.37 -4.48
C SER A 72 -14.67 -2.52 -3.82
N HIS A 73 -14.50 -2.34 -2.51
CA HIS A 73 -13.17 -2.46 -1.90
C HIS A 73 -12.90 -3.89 -1.43
N LYS A 74 -12.35 -4.73 -2.34
CA LYS A 74 -11.92 -6.08 -2.00
C LYS A 74 -10.53 -6.03 -1.37
N ILE A 75 -10.36 -6.72 -0.24
CA ILE A 75 -9.04 -6.94 0.35
C ILE A 75 -8.13 -7.66 -0.64
N ARG A 76 -6.97 -7.06 -0.90
CA ARG A 76 -5.86 -7.67 -1.61
C ARG A 76 -4.72 -7.94 -0.62
N ILE A 77 -4.25 -9.18 -0.62
CA ILE A 77 -3.09 -9.60 0.16
C ILE A 77 -1.96 -9.87 -0.81
N LYS A 78 -0.81 -9.25 -0.57
CA LYS A 78 0.42 -9.47 -1.32
C LYS A 78 1.53 -9.85 -0.36
N TRP A 79 2.21 -10.93 -0.68
CA TRP A 79 3.45 -11.35 -0.05
C TRP A 79 4.60 -11.20 -1.03
N THR A 80 5.64 -10.51 -0.59
CA THR A 80 6.91 -10.42 -1.31
C THR A 80 8.06 -10.86 -0.43
N LYS A 81 9.12 -11.36 -1.07
CA LYS A 81 10.41 -11.58 -0.41
C LYS A 81 11.30 -10.37 -0.68
N LEU A 82 11.86 -9.80 0.38
CA LEU A 82 12.80 -8.69 0.29
C LEU A 82 14.17 -9.24 -0.11
N THR A 83 14.85 -8.55 -1.03
CA THR A 83 16.27 -8.80 -1.29
C THR A 83 17.11 -8.46 -0.06
N SER A 84 18.32 -9.00 0.02
CA SER A 84 19.21 -8.79 1.17
C SER A 84 19.58 -7.32 1.40
N ASP A 85 19.55 -6.50 0.34
CA ASP A 85 19.76 -5.05 0.38
C ASP A 85 18.47 -4.24 0.65
N TYR A 86 17.31 -4.90 0.76
CA TYR A 86 15.99 -4.29 0.94
C TYR A 86 15.52 -3.38 -0.19
N LEU A 87 16.22 -3.36 -1.32
CA LEU A 87 15.91 -2.44 -2.43
C LEU A 87 14.90 -3.03 -3.41
N LYS A 88 14.71 -4.34 -3.40
CA LYS A 88 13.84 -5.04 -4.35
C LYS A 88 12.93 -6.01 -3.63
N GLU A 89 11.75 -6.17 -4.21
CA GLU A 89 10.73 -7.11 -3.76
C GLU A 89 10.47 -8.14 -4.84
N MET A 90 10.60 -9.41 -4.48
CA MET A 90 10.27 -10.53 -5.35
C MET A 90 8.88 -11.03 -4.99
N ASP A 91 7.96 -11.05 -5.96
CA ASP A 91 6.61 -11.57 -5.72
C ASP A 91 6.66 -13.04 -5.26
N VAL A 92 5.94 -13.35 -4.18
CA VAL A 92 5.78 -14.70 -3.62
C VAL A 92 4.36 -15.17 -3.86
N PHE A 93 3.37 -14.40 -3.39
CA PHE A 93 1.97 -14.75 -3.45
C PHE A 93 1.07 -13.52 -3.48
N VAL A 94 -0.03 -13.59 -4.21
CA VAL A 94 -1.07 -12.56 -4.28
C VAL A 94 -2.45 -13.20 -4.18
N SER A 95 -3.34 -12.62 -3.38
CA SER A 95 -4.77 -12.97 -3.35
C SER A 95 -5.66 -11.74 -3.38
N MET A 96 -6.79 -11.84 -4.08
CA MET A 96 -7.88 -10.85 -4.07
C MET A 96 -9.21 -11.56 -4.33
N GLY A 97 -10.03 -11.69 -3.30
CA GLY A 97 -11.23 -12.53 -3.33
C GLY A 97 -10.88 -13.98 -3.69
N HIS A 98 -11.50 -14.53 -4.74
CA HIS A 98 -11.23 -15.90 -5.21
C HIS A 98 -9.97 -16.03 -6.07
N HIS A 99 -9.39 -14.92 -6.52
CA HIS A 99 -8.20 -14.95 -7.35
C HIS A 99 -6.97 -15.12 -6.46
N ARG A 100 -6.12 -16.10 -6.81
CA ARG A 100 -4.87 -16.40 -6.10
C ARG A 100 -3.78 -16.70 -7.11
N ARG A 101 -2.57 -16.21 -6.86
CA ARG A 101 -1.42 -16.44 -7.73
C ARG A 101 -0.14 -16.54 -6.91
N SER A 102 0.59 -17.62 -7.11
CA SER A 102 1.95 -17.85 -6.60
C SER A 102 2.98 -17.63 -7.72
N TYR A 103 4.19 -17.24 -7.36
CA TYR A 103 5.23 -16.83 -8.30
C TYR A 103 6.52 -17.63 -8.13
N GLY A 104 7.36 -17.68 -9.17
CA GLY A 104 8.68 -18.32 -9.13
C GLY A 104 8.68 -19.74 -8.57
N SER A 105 9.65 -20.02 -7.69
CA SER A 105 9.83 -21.30 -6.97
C SER A 105 8.80 -21.54 -5.86
N TYR A 106 7.92 -20.57 -5.58
CA TYR A 106 6.83 -20.71 -4.59
C TYR A 106 5.58 -21.37 -5.18
N LYS A 107 5.52 -21.57 -6.50
CA LYS A 107 4.37 -22.20 -7.16
C LYS A 107 4.09 -23.58 -6.59
N GLY A 108 2.85 -23.80 -6.16
CA GLY A 108 2.41 -25.07 -5.56
C GLY A 108 2.85 -25.28 -4.11
N ARG A 109 3.67 -24.38 -3.54
CA ARG A 109 4.18 -24.50 -2.16
C ARG A 109 3.56 -23.51 -1.18
N VAL A 110 2.88 -22.47 -1.66
CA VAL A 110 2.37 -21.38 -0.82
C VAL A 110 0.87 -21.15 -0.93
N TYR A 111 0.25 -20.81 0.20
CA TYR A 111 -1.18 -20.50 0.31
C TYR A 111 -1.47 -19.69 1.59
N LEU A 112 -2.63 -19.02 1.65
CA LEU A 112 -3.07 -18.35 2.88
C LEU A 112 -3.59 -19.37 3.88
N GLN A 113 -3.22 -19.20 5.16
CA GLN A 113 -3.69 -20.06 6.24
C GLN A 113 -5.22 -20.03 6.38
N GLY A 114 -5.81 -18.83 6.33
CA GLY A 114 -7.27 -18.64 6.34
C GLY A 114 -7.95 -19.04 7.66
N ALA A 115 -7.30 -18.82 8.80
CA ALA A 115 -7.89 -19.10 10.12
C ALA A 115 -9.04 -18.15 10.48
N SER A 116 -9.12 -16.99 9.83
CA SER A 116 -10.20 -15.99 9.97
C SER A 116 -10.33 -15.14 8.70
N ALA A 117 -11.39 -14.34 8.57
CA ALA A 117 -11.54 -13.40 7.47
C ALA A 117 -10.39 -12.37 7.38
N ASN A 118 -9.84 -12.03 8.54
CA ASN A 118 -8.76 -11.08 8.77
C ASN A 118 -7.36 -11.74 8.82
N ASP A 119 -7.25 -12.95 8.28
CA ASP A 119 -6.00 -13.71 8.27
C ASP A 119 -5.28 -13.62 6.92
N ALA A 120 -4.17 -12.90 6.91
CA ALA A 120 -3.27 -12.79 5.78
C ALA A 120 -2.02 -13.67 5.93
N SER A 121 -1.97 -14.57 6.93
CA SER A 121 -0.79 -15.40 7.20
C SER A 121 -0.49 -16.34 6.03
N LEU A 122 0.78 -16.40 5.63
CA LEU A 122 1.25 -17.22 4.50
C LEU A 122 1.84 -18.53 4.99
N VAL A 123 1.30 -19.64 4.53
CA VAL A 123 1.92 -20.95 4.70
C VAL A 123 2.88 -21.19 3.54
N ILE A 124 4.11 -21.62 3.86
CA ILE A 124 5.10 -22.10 2.91
C ILE A 124 5.43 -23.55 3.26
N THR A 125 5.31 -24.44 2.30
CA THR A 125 5.59 -25.87 2.44
C THR A 125 6.92 -26.25 1.77
N ASP A 126 7.51 -27.35 2.21
CA ASP A 126 8.77 -27.88 1.68
C ASP A 126 9.87 -26.79 1.63
N ILE A 127 10.27 -26.32 2.80
CA ILE A 127 11.20 -25.20 2.95
C ILE A 127 12.57 -25.54 2.37
N THR A 128 13.09 -24.64 1.54
CA THR A 128 14.41 -24.72 0.93
C THR A 128 15.35 -23.66 1.53
N LEU A 129 16.66 -23.80 1.30
CA LEU A 129 17.63 -22.77 1.71
C LEU A 129 17.37 -21.42 1.03
N GLU A 130 16.81 -21.44 -0.17
CA GLU A 130 16.44 -20.22 -0.90
C GLU A 130 15.24 -19.51 -0.27
N ASP A 131 14.47 -20.16 0.61
CA ASP A 131 13.35 -19.53 1.30
C ASP A 131 13.83 -18.71 2.52
N TYR A 132 15.08 -18.84 2.97
CA TYR A 132 15.65 -17.99 4.03
C TYR A 132 15.56 -16.50 3.64
N GLY A 133 15.08 -15.65 4.55
CA GLY A 133 15.08 -14.20 4.36
C GLY A 133 13.89 -13.49 4.98
N ARG A 134 13.66 -12.25 4.55
CA ARG A 134 12.59 -11.39 5.08
C ARG A 134 11.46 -11.26 4.07
N TYR A 135 10.24 -11.35 4.57
CA TYR A 135 9.02 -11.36 3.79
C TYR A 135 8.13 -10.21 4.22
N LYS A 136 7.60 -9.46 3.26
CA LYS A 136 6.67 -8.37 3.51
C LYS A 136 5.25 -8.86 3.22
N CYS A 137 4.38 -8.75 4.21
CA CYS A 137 2.94 -8.82 4.06
C CYS A 137 2.43 -7.42 3.77
N GLU A 138 1.66 -7.26 2.70
CA GLU A 138 1.01 -6.01 2.32
C GLU A 138 -0.48 -6.30 2.14
N VAL A 139 -1.30 -5.64 2.94
CA VAL A 139 -2.77 -5.74 2.87
C VAL A 139 -3.29 -4.41 2.34
N ILE A 140 -4.16 -4.48 1.35
CA ILE A 140 -4.65 -3.31 0.61
C ILE A 140 -6.17 -3.37 0.54
N GLU A 141 -6.84 -2.30 0.95
CA GLU A 141 -8.27 -2.07 0.85
C GLU A 141 -8.56 -0.73 0.14
N GLY A 142 -8.89 -0.78 -1.15
CA GLY A 142 -9.14 0.44 -1.92
C GLY A 142 -7.89 1.32 -2.07
N LEU A 143 -7.85 2.45 -1.36
CA LEU A 143 -6.71 3.37 -1.33
C LEU A 143 -5.87 3.25 -0.06
N GLU A 144 -6.31 2.41 0.88
CA GLU A 144 -5.64 2.19 2.16
C GLU A 144 -4.78 0.93 2.07
N ASP A 145 -3.55 1.02 2.54
CA ASP A 145 -2.63 -0.09 2.65
C ASP A 145 -1.85 -0.01 3.95
N ASP A 146 -1.52 -1.19 4.49
CA ASP A 146 -0.56 -1.30 5.58
C ASP A 146 0.30 -2.56 5.39
N THR A 147 1.48 -2.57 6.00
CA THR A 147 2.48 -3.60 5.79
C THR A 147 3.16 -4.04 7.07
N ALA A 148 3.61 -5.29 7.07
CA ALA A 148 4.49 -5.80 8.10
C ALA A 148 5.53 -6.76 7.53
N VAL A 149 6.66 -6.89 8.22
CA VAL A 149 7.78 -7.73 7.79
C VAL A 149 8.02 -8.87 8.77
N VAL A 150 8.10 -10.09 8.25
CA VAL A 150 8.44 -11.31 8.97
C VAL A 150 9.76 -11.86 8.48
N SER A 151 10.67 -12.17 9.39
CA SER A 151 11.93 -12.86 9.09
C SER A 151 11.76 -14.37 9.23
N LEU A 152 12.22 -15.13 8.24
CA LEU A 152 12.32 -16.58 8.27
C LEU A 152 13.80 -17.00 8.35
N ASP A 153 14.17 -17.55 9.49
CA ASP A 153 15.49 -18.14 9.75
C ASP A 153 15.42 -19.66 9.64
N LEU A 154 16.54 -20.27 9.25
CA LEU A 154 16.68 -21.72 9.16
C LEU A 154 17.67 -22.22 10.21
N GLN A 155 17.30 -23.29 10.90
CA GLN A 155 18.18 -24.07 11.78
C GLN A 155 18.48 -25.43 11.15
N GLY A 156 19.69 -25.93 11.40
CA GLY A 156 20.18 -27.21 10.88
C GLY A 156 21.44 -27.05 10.07
#